data_AF-A0ABD1QCY6-F1
#
_entry.id   AF-A0ABD1QCY6-F1
#
_cell.length_a   1.000
_cell.length_b   1.000
_cell.length_c   1.000
_cell.angle_alpha   90.00
_cell.angle_beta   90.00
_cell.angle_gamma   90.00
#
_symmetry.space_group_name_H-M   'P 1'
#
loop_
_entity.id
_entity.type
_entity.pdbx_description
1 polymer ?
#
loop_
_entity_poly.entity_id
_entity_poly.type
_entity_poly.pdbx_seq_one_letter_code
_entity_poly.pdbx_strand_id
1 'polypeptide(L)'
;MIQNCGTLFVQWRPCRVRTVCLASPSTTGIIKTEQLRQQLDLLHKESENTRAKVSANNVRLRLMRLFEAAEKLRRQAAVSVQTGKENDAWELLFQKKKVMQAMEKSKSRIEVLDELLAKLNEAISIKEDQLIGNVGLDLEVGREEAPIPIRIVSSKEENLSMSNANQDLESDPPKFVQDQELLVVSTSQRELYAEKDWNKTIMRDLSIVSCKVKLTMNSM
;
A
#
# COMPACT_ATOMS: atom_id res chain seq x y z
N MET A 1 -20.24 -4.23 -57.95
CA MET A 1 -20.24 -5.64 -58.40
C MET A 1 -20.52 -6.50 -57.19
N ILE A 2 -21.70 -7.12 -57.19
CA ILE A 2 -22.15 -8.05 -56.17
C ILE A 2 -21.53 -9.40 -56.52
N GLN A 3 -20.76 -10.00 -55.61
CA GLN A 3 -20.30 -11.37 -55.77
C GLN A 3 -20.58 -12.14 -54.49
N ASN A 4 -21.75 -12.79 -54.53
CA ASN A 4 -22.12 -13.90 -53.67
C ASN A 4 -21.25 -15.12 -53.99
N CYS A 5 -20.70 -15.75 -52.96
CA CYS A 5 -20.18 -17.12 -52.98
C CYS A 5 -20.17 -17.55 -51.51
N GLY A 6 -20.82 -18.60 -51.01
CA GLY A 6 -21.47 -19.76 -51.58
C GLY A 6 -21.53 -20.73 -50.39
N THR A 7 -22.67 -20.77 -49.69
CA THR A 7 -22.85 -21.49 -48.44
C THR A 7 -22.99 -22.99 -48.71
N LEU A 8 -22.05 -23.81 -48.24
CA LEU A 8 -22.21 -25.25 -48.17
C LEU A 8 -22.75 -25.63 -46.78
N PHE A 9 -24.02 -26.03 -46.75
CA PHE A 9 -24.63 -26.68 -45.59
C PHE A 9 -24.08 -28.10 -45.47
N VAL A 10 -23.30 -28.37 -44.43
CA VAL A 10 -23.02 -29.74 -43.99
C VAL A 10 -23.85 -30.00 -42.74
N GLN A 11 -24.87 -30.84 -42.90
CA GLN A 11 -25.79 -31.28 -41.86
C GLN A 11 -25.08 -32.26 -40.92
N TRP A 12 -24.64 -31.78 -39.77
CA TRP A 12 -24.11 -32.61 -38.69
C TRP A 12 -25.26 -33.10 -37.79
N ARG A 13 -25.38 -34.42 -37.62
CA ARG A 13 -26.29 -35.04 -36.66
C ARG A 13 -25.84 -34.69 -35.23
N PRO A 14 -26.74 -34.29 -34.31
CA PRO A 14 -26.37 -34.14 -32.92
C PRO A 14 -26.27 -35.53 -32.29
N CYS A 15 -25.04 -36.01 -32.08
CA CYS A 15 -24.77 -37.04 -31.08
C CYS A 15 -25.20 -36.47 -29.72
N ARG A 16 -26.30 -36.98 -29.16
CA ARG A 16 -26.64 -36.80 -27.74
C ARG A 16 -25.59 -37.53 -26.91
N VAL A 17 -24.43 -36.90 -26.73
CA VAL A 17 -23.53 -37.25 -25.64
C VAL A 17 -24.22 -36.72 -24.39
N ARG A 18 -24.78 -37.64 -23.60
CA ARG A 18 -25.28 -37.33 -22.26
C ARG A 18 -24.04 -37.00 -21.44
N THR A 19 -23.69 -35.71 -21.36
CA THR A 19 -22.70 -35.23 -20.40
C THR A 19 -23.30 -35.50 -19.03
N VAL A 20 -22.90 -36.62 -18.43
CA VAL A 20 -23.14 -36.87 -17.02
C VAL A 20 -22.20 -35.91 -16.31
N CYS A 21 -22.72 -34.74 -15.95
CA CYS A 21 -22.03 -33.84 -15.04
C CYS A 21 -21.89 -34.56 -13.70
N LEU A 22 -20.75 -35.20 -13.49
CA LEU A 22 -20.24 -35.47 -12.16
C LEU A 22 -19.86 -34.10 -11.58
N ALA A 23 -20.83 -33.41 -11.00
CA ALA A 23 -20.56 -32.26 -10.17
C ALA A 23 -19.87 -32.79 -8.91
N SER A 24 -18.54 -32.88 -9.00
CA SER A 24 -17.68 -33.21 -7.88
C SER A 24 -17.80 -32.09 -6.83
N PRO A 25 -17.90 -32.40 -5.53
CA PRO A 25 -17.98 -31.39 -4.46
C PRO A 25 -16.81 -30.40 -4.48
N SER A 26 -15.68 -30.80 -5.07
CA SER A 26 -14.44 -30.03 -5.18
C SER A 26 -14.53 -28.80 -6.10
N THR A 27 -15.50 -28.72 -7.02
CA THR A 27 -15.61 -27.58 -7.96
C THR A 27 -15.91 -26.27 -7.24
N THR A 28 -16.66 -26.32 -6.13
CA THR A 28 -17.02 -25.14 -5.33
C THR A 28 -15.82 -24.59 -4.54
N GLY A 29 -14.92 -25.46 -4.06
CA GLY A 29 -13.67 -25.05 -3.40
C GLY A 29 -12.71 -24.36 -4.37
N ILE A 30 -12.56 -24.94 -5.56
CA ILE A 30 -11.72 -24.39 -6.65
C ILE A 30 -12.22 -23.01 -7.12
N ILE A 31 -13.53 -22.82 -7.25
CA ILE A 31 -14.09 -21.51 -7.63
C ILE A 31 -13.84 -20.46 -6.54
N LYS A 32 -13.96 -20.83 -5.26
CA LYS A 32 -13.70 -19.91 -4.13
C LYS A 32 -12.22 -19.52 -4.02
N THR A 33 -11.30 -20.47 -4.21
CA THR A 33 -9.86 -20.18 -4.20
C THR A 33 -9.44 -19.29 -5.36
N GLU A 34 -10.00 -19.50 -6.55
CA GLU A 34 -9.73 -18.65 -7.71
C GLU A 34 -10.26 -17.22 -7.54
N GLN A 35 -11.44 -17.05 -6.96
CA GLN A 35 -11.96 -15.72 -6.60
C GLN A 35 -11.05 -14.98 -5.61
N LEU A 36 -10.46 -15.70 -4.64
CA LEU A 36 -9.51 -15.11 -3.69
C LEU A 36 -8.21 -14.66 -4.37
N ARG A 37 -7.70 -15.44 -5.33
CA ARG A 37 -6.53 -15.04 -6.13
C ARG A 37 -6.80 -13.75 -6.90
N GLN A 38 -7.96 -13.67 -7.57
CA GLN A 38 -8.35 -12.45 -8.29
C GLN A 38 -8.46 -11.23 -7.37
N GLN A 39 -9.02 -11.40 -6.16
CA GLN A 39 -9.07 -10.33 -5.17
C GLN A 39 -7.67 -9.90 -4.71
N LEU A 40 -6.76 -10.86 -4.50
CA LEU A 40 -5.40 -10.59 -4.07
C LEU A 40 -4.60 -9.86 -5.17
N ASP A 41 -4.74 -10.26 -6.43
CA ASP A 41 -4.14 -9.58 -7.58
C ASP A 41 -4.61 -8.12 -7.70
N LEU A 42 -5.91 -7.88 -7.47
CA LEU A 42 -6.46 -6.53 -7.46
C LEU A 42 -5.85 -5.67 -6.33
N LEU A 43 -5.71 -6.23 -5.13
CA LEU A 43 -5.09 -5.55 -3.99
C LEU A 43 -3.61 -5.24 -4.24
N HIS A 44 -2.84 -6.17 -4.81
CA HIS A 44 -1.45 -5.92 -5.19
C HIS A 44 -1.35 -4.79 -6.22
N LYS A 45 -2.19 -4.81 -7.25
CA LYS A 45 -2.25 -3.74 -8.25
C LYS A 45 -2.59 -2.38 -7.62
N GLU A 46 -3.52 -2.34 -6.67
CA GLU A 46 -3.87 -1.10 -5.96
C GLU A 46 -2.73 -0.61 -5.05
N SER A 47 -2.03 -1.51 -4.36
CA SER A 47 -0.85 -1.21 -3.55
C SER A 47 0.28 -0.64 -4.41
N GLU A 48 0.59 -1.27 -5.54
CA GLU A 48 1.60 -0.78 -6.48
C GLU A 48 1.24 0.58 -7.06
N ASN A 49 -0.02 0.79 -7.45
CA ASN A 49 -0.50 2.09 -7.92
C ASN A 49 -0.36 3.17 -6.84
N THR A 50 -0.66 2.84 -5.58
CA THR A 50 -0.53 3.77 -4.45
C THR A 50 0.94 4.07 -4.17
N ARG A 51 1.82 3.06 -4.21
CA ARG A 51 3.26 3.21 -4.06
C ARG A 51 3.85 4.06 -5.18
N ALA A 52 3.39 3.87 -6.42
CA ALA A 52 3.76 4.68 -7.56
C ALA A 52 3.30 6.14 -7.39
N LYS A 53 2.08 6.40 -6.90
CA LYS A 53 1.62 7.78 -6.59
C LYS A 53 2.50 8.48 -5.56
N VAL A 54 3.02 7.73 -4.59
CA VAL A 54 3.91 8.25 -3.55
C VAL A 54 5.35 8.46 -4.06
N SER A 55 5.91 7.48 -4.78
CA SER A 55 7.31 7.41 -5.21
C SER A 55 7.59 8.12 -6.54
N ALA A 56 6.73 7.92 -7.54
CA ALA A 56 7.00 8.24 -8.95
C ALA A 56 6.55 9.67 -9.37
N ASN A 57 6.95 10.71 -8.63
CA ASN A 57 7.04 12.10 -9.12
C ASN A 57 5.94 13.13 -8.82
N ASN A 58 5.01 12.95 -7.88
CA ASN A 58 4.14 14.08 -7.53
C ASN A 58 4.29 14.55 -6.08
N VAL A 59 3.96 13.73 -5.08
CA VAL A 59 3.79 14.30 -3.74
C VAL A 59 5.11 14.56 -3.02
N ARG A 60 6.01 13.56 -2.91
CA ARG A 60 7.34 13.75 -2.28
C ARG A 60 8.24 14.70 -3.07
N LEU A 61 8.21 14.61 -4.40
CA LEU A 61 8.95 15.53 -5.28
C LEU A 61 8.44 16.98 -5.15
N ARG A 62 7.11 17.18 -5.12
CA ARG A 62 6.52 18.51 -4.90
C ARG A 62 6.87 19.04 -3.53
N LEU A 63 6.86 18.21 -2.49
CA LEU A 63 7.28 18.61 -1.15
C LEU A 63 8.72 19.14 -1.17
N MET A 64 9.65 18.41 -1.80
CA MET A 64 11.05 18.83 -1.95
C MET A 64 11.19 20.17 -2.69
N ARG A 65 10.47 20.35 -3.81
CA ARG A 65 10.46 21.62 -4.57
C ARG A 65 9.89 22.78 -3.76
N LEU A 66 8.86 22.54 -2.94
CA LEU A 66 8.28 23.55 -2.06
C LEU A 66 9.25 23.97 -0.96
N PHE A 67 9.98 23.02 -0.37
CA PHE A 67 11.07 23.32 0.57
C PHE A 67 12.14 24.22 -0.07
N GLU A 68 12.58 23.87 -1.28
CA GLU A 68 13.57 24.66 -2.02
C GLU A 68 13.06 26.08 -2.30
N ALA A 69 11.82 26.22 -2.74
CA ALA A 69 11.20 27.52 -3.00
C ALA A 69 11.09 28.38 -1.72
N ALA A 70 10.69 27.78 -0.60
CA ALA A 70 10.61 28.48 0.69
C ALA A 70 11.98 28.99 1.15
N GLU A 71 13.03 28.19 0.95
CA GLU A 71 14.41 28.57 1.26
C GLU A 71 14.93 29.70 0.35
N LYS A 72 14.60 29.67 -0.95
CA LYS A 72 14.93 30.76 -1.88
C LYS A 72 14.29 32.07 -1.45
N LEU A 73 13.00 32.06 -1.13
CA LEU A 73 12.28 33.24 -0.65
C LEU A 73 12.87 33.78 0.66
N ARG A 74 13.24 32.89 1.59
CA ARG A 74 13.92 33.28 2.84
C ARG A 74 15.25 33.98 2.57
N ARG A 75 16.08 33.45 1.66
CA ARG A 75 17.36 34.06 1.29
C ARG A 75 17.17 35.41 0.61
N GLN A 76 16.21 35.53 -0.30
CA GLN A 76 15.89 36.79 -0.98
C GLN A 76 15.38 37.85 0.01
N ALA A 77 14.53 37.47 0.97
CA ALA A 77 14.07 38.37 2.02
C ALA A 77 15.27 38.86 2.87
N ALA A 78 16.20 37.96 3.19
CA ALA A 78 17.41 38.32 3.94
C ALA A 78 18.27 39.35 3.20
N VAL A 79 18.49 39.17 1.90
CA VAL A 79 19.20 40.14 1.06
C VAL A 79 18.45 41.48 0.99
N SER A 80 17.12 41.43 0.85
CA SER A 80 16.29 42.65 0.78
C SER A 80 16.42 43.49 2.05
N VAL A 81 16.36 42.87 3.23
CA VAL A 81 16.61 43.54 4.52
C VAL A 81 18.02 44.15 4.58
N GLN A 82 19.05 43.40 4.17
CA GLN A 82 20.43 43.91 4.16
C GLN A 82 20.61 45.14 3.27
N THR A 83 19.87 45.19 2.16
CA THR A 83 19.90 46.32 1.22
C THR A 83 18.96 47.46 1.61
N GLY A 84 18.28 47.39 2.76
CA GLY A 84 17.33 48.41 3.23
C GLY A 84 15.96 48.39 2.54
N LYS A 85 15.66 47.33 1.77
CA LYS A 85 14.39 47.15 1.06
C LYS A 85 13.40 46.35 1.90
N GLU A 86 12.92 46.94 2.99
CA GLU A 86 12.06 46.24 3.96
C GLU A 86 10.69 45.84 3.39
N ASN A 87 10.09 46.68 2.54
CA ASN A 87 8.80 46.36 1.90
C ASN A 87 8.91 45.11 1.01
N ASP A 88 10.00 44.99 0.24
CA ASP A 88 10.27 43.81 -0.60
C ASP A 88 10.48 42.55 0.26
N ALA A 89 11.17 42.69 1.40
CA ALA A 89 11.35 41.59 2.35
C ALA A 89 10.00 41.10 2.92
N TRP A 90 9.09 42.02 3.26
CA TRP A 90 7.75 41.68 3.72
C TRP A 90 6.95 40.90 2.67
N GLU A 91 6.96 41.35 1.41
CA GLU A 91 6.28 40.65 0.33
C GLU A 91 6.86 39.24 0.12
N LEU A 92 8.19 39.11 0.13
CA LEU A 92 8.86 37.81 0.00
C LEU A 92 8.51 36.85 1.15
N LEU A 93 8.41 37.34 2.39
CA LEU A 93 7.99 36.55 3.54
C LEU A 93 6.50 36.17 3.46
N PHE A 94 5.65 37.05 2.91
CA PHE A 94 4.25 36.73 2.66
C PHE A 94 4.10 35.63 1.60
N GLN A 95 4.90 35.67 0.53
CA GLN A 95 4.94 34.58 -0.45
C GLN A 95 5.50 33.29 0.16
N LYS A 96 6.52 33.38 1.03
CA LYS A 96 7.04 32.22 1.77
C LYS A 96 5.93 31.57 2.61
N LYS A 97 5.09 32.36 3.29
CA LYS A 97 3.92 31.85 4.04
C LYS A 97 3.01 31.00 3.16
N LYS A 98 2.68 31.46 1.95
CA LYS A 98 1.84 30.69 1.00
C LYS A 98 2.50 29.39 0.57
N VAL A 99 3.81 29.41 0.27
CA VAL A 99 4.57 28.20 -0.07
C VAL A 99 4.56 27.19 1.09
N MET A 100 4.74 27.67 2.32
CA MET A 100 4.71 26.81 3.50
C MET A 100 3.32 26.22 3.78
N GLN A 101 2.24 26.95 3.49
CA GLN A 101 0.89 26.36 3.55
C GLN A 101 0.70 25.25 2.50
N ALA A 102 1.19 25.44 1.28
CA ALA A 102 1.16 24.40 0.26
C ALA A 102 2.03 23.18 0.65
N MET A 103 3.15 23.42 1.36
CA MET A 103 4.03 22.39 1.89
C MET A 103 3.30 21.53 2.94
N GLU A 104 2.56 22.16 3.86
CA GLU A 104 1.78 21.45 4.89
C GLU A 104 0.69 20.56 4.27
N LYS A 105 -0.02 21.08 3.26
CA LYS A 105 -0.97 20.28 2.47
C LYS A 105 -0.29 19.09 1.78
N SER A 106 0.95 19.25 1.31
CA SER A 106 1.71 18.17 0.69
C SER A 106 2.14 17.11 1.70
N LYS A 107 2.50 17.49 2.93
CA LYS A 107 2.85 16.54 4.00
C LYS A 107 1.64 15.71 4.44
N SER A 108 0.52 16.36 4.72
CA SER A 108 -0.72 15.66 5.09
C SER A 108 -1.16 14.65 4.02
N ARG A 109 -0.96 14.97 2.73
CA ARG A 109 -1.23 14.01 1.64
C ARG A 109 -0.29 12.81 1.64
N ILE A 110 0.98 12.98 2.03
CA ILE A 110 1.92 11.86 2.17
C ILE A 110 1.46 10.95 3.31
N GLU A 111 1.10 11.52 4.45
CA GLU A 111 0.64 10.77 5.63
C GLU A 111 -0.58 9.89 5.30
N VAL A 112 -1.60 10.46 4.65
CA VAL A 112 -2.80 9.70 4.24
C VAL A 112 -2.46 8.58 3.25
N LEU A 113 -1.53 8.82 2.33
CA LEU A 113 -1.11 7.80 1.37
C LEU A 113 -0.28 6.69 2.04
N ASP A 114 0.57 7.03 3.00
CA ASP A 114 1.35 6.07 3.78
C ASP A 114 0.42 5.21 4.66
N GLU A 115 -0.64 5.80 5.25
CA GLU A 115 -1.68 5.05 5.98
C GLU A 115 -2.45 4.10 5.05
N LEU A 116 -2.82 4.57 3.86
CA LEU A 116 -3.49 3.73 2.86
C LEU A 116 -2.61 2.55 2.44
N LEU A 117 -1.31 2.77 2.23
CA LEU A 117 -0.36 1.70 1.93
C LEU A 117 -0.28 0.67 3.05
N ALA A 118 -0.27 1.12 4.32
CA ALA A 118 -0.28 0.21 5.46
C ALA A 118 -1.54 -0.67 5.46
N LYS A 119 -2.72 -0.08 5.26
CA LYS A 119 -4.00 -0.80 5.19
C LYS A 119 -4.08 -1.77 4.01
N LEU A 120 -3.53 -1.39 2.86
CA LEU A 120 -3.47 -2.30 1.70
C LEU A 120 -2.56 -3.49 1.98
N ASN A 121 -1.41 -3.29 2.63
CA ASN A 121 -0.54 -4.40 3.02
C ASN A 121 -1.17 -5.32 4.06
N GLU A 122 -1.92 -4.78 5.03
CA GLU A 122 -2.69 -5.57 5.99
C GLU A 122 -3.76 -6.42 5.28
N ALA A 123 -4.52 -5.82 4.35
CA ALA A 123 -5.53 -6.53 3.57
C ALA A 123 -4.93 -7.64 2.69
N ILE A 124 -3.76 -7.37 2.10
CA ILE A 124 -2.98 -8.38 1.35
C ILE A 124 -2.62 -9.53 2.28
N SER A 125 -2.01 -9.25 3.45
CA SER A 125 -1.63 -10.29 4.41
C SER A 125 -2.82 -11.15 4.84
N ILE A 126 -3.96 -10.53 5.19
CA ILE A 126 -5.17 -11.27 5.57
C ILE A 126 -5.66 -12.17 4.43
N LYS A 127 -5.57 -11.71 3.18
CA LYS A 127 -6.00 -12.47 2.00
C LYS A 127 -5.04 -13.58 1.61
N GLU A 128 -3.74 -13.36 1.77
CA GLU A 128 -2.70 -14.39 1.63
C GLU A 128 -2.92 -15.50 2.65
N ASP A 129 -3.15 -15.17 3.92
CA ASP A 129 -3.44 -16.13 4.98
C ASP A 129 -4.72 -16.94 4.70
N GLN A 130 -5.78 -16.28 4.20
CA GLN A 130 -7.01 -16.94 3.76
C GLN A 130 -6.76 -17.90 2.59
N LEU A 131 -5.92 -17.51 1.63
CA LEU A 131 -5.59 -18.34 0.48
C LEU A 131 -4.77 -19.56 0.91
N ILE A 132 -3.78 -19.38 1.78
CA ILE A 132 -2.97 -20.46 2.36
C ILE A 132 -3.86 -21.46 3.09
N GLY A 133 -4.77 -20.96 3.95
CA GLY A 133 -5.72 -21.81 4.69
C GLY A 133 -6.62 -22.63 3.75
N ASN A 134 -7.17 -22.01 2.71
CA ASN A 134 -8.06 -22.72 1.77
C ASN A 134 -7.33 -23.74 0.90
N VAL A 135 -6.09 -23.45 0.47
CA VAL A 135 -5.25 -24.41 -0.26
C VAL A 135 -4.83 -25.58 0.64
N GLY A 136 -4.56 -25.31 1.94
CA GLY A 136 -4.28 -26.34 2.93
C GLY A 136 -5.46 -27.29 3.16
N LEU A 137 -6.69 -26.77 3.26
CA LEU A 137 -7.90 -27.57 3.45
C LEU A 137 -8.25 -28.42 2.22
N ASP A 138 -8.04 -27.91 1.00
CA ASP A 138 -8.26 -28.68 -0.24
C ASP A 138 -7.32 -29.90 -0.36
N LEU A 139 -6.15 -29.87 0.30
CA LEU A 139 -5.21 -31.00 0.36
C LEU A 139 -5.63 -32.09 1.35
N GLU A 140 -6.37 -31.73 2.41
CA GLU A 140 -6.82 -32.68 3.45
C GLU A 140 -8.07 -33.49 3.03
N VAL A 141 -8.90 -32.95 2.13
CA VAL A 141 -10.14 -33.59 1.64
C VAL A 141 -9.88 -34.77 0.67
N GLY A 142 -8.64 -35.01 0.25
CA GLY A 142 -8.26 -36.13 -0.62
C GLY A 142 -8.08 -37.50 0.09
N ARG A 143 -8.35 -37.61 1.40
CA ARG A 143 -8.03 -38.82 2.19
C ARG A 143 -9.26 -39.65 2.60
N GLU A 144 -10.28 -39.73 1.74
CA GLU A 144 -11.46 -40.59 1.94
C GLU A 144 -11.76 -41.50 0.74
N GLU A 145 -10.76 -41.83 -0.08
CA GLU A 145 -10.83 -43.05 -0.88
C GLU A 145 -10.30 -44.22 -0.05
N ALA A 146 -11.14 -45.25 0.12
CA ALA A 146 -10.80 -46.49 0.79
C ALA A 146 -9.39 -46.95 0.36
N PRO A 147 -8.53 -47.41 1.29
CA PRO A 147 -7.17 -47.78 0.96
C PRO A 147 -7.20 -48.87 -0.13
N ILE A 148 -6.88 -48.47 -1.36
CA ILE A 148 -6.65 -49.41 -2.45
C ILE A 148 -5.60 -50.39 -1.92
N PRO A 149 -5.85 -51.71 -1.90
CA PRO A 149 -4.91 -52.66 -1.34
C PRO A 149 -3.61 -52.63 -2.15
N ILE A 150 -2.62 -51.88 -1.68
CA ILE A 150 -1.27 -51.91 -2.23
C ILE A 150 -0.69 -53.27 -1.82
N ARG A 151 -0.76 -54.25 -2.72
CA ARG A 151 -0.02 -55.52 -2.58
C ARG A 151 1.46 -55.24 -2.81
N ILE A 152 2.16 -54.87 -1.75
CA ILE A 152 3.62 -54.82 -1.74
C ILE A 152 4.11 -56.27 -1.69
N VAL A 153 4.64 -56.78 -2.81
CA VAL A 153 5.37 -58.04 -2.82
C VAL A 153 6.75 -57.78 -2.24
N SER A 154 6.95 -58.16 -0.98
CA SER A 154 8.26 -58.09 -0.31
C SER A 154 9.16 -59.22 -0.82
N SER A 155 10.28 -58.84 -1.44
CA SER A 155 11.40 -59.75 -1.70
C SER A 155 12.11 -60.06 -0.38
N LYS A 156 12.15 -61.36 -0.06
CA LYS A 156 12.73 -61.95 1.14
C LYS A 156 14.24 -61.73 1.21
N GLU A 157 14.71 -60.99 2.21
CA GLU A 157 16.00 -61.27 2.85
C GLU A 157 16.06 -60.74 4.29
N GLU A 158 16.89 -61.42 5.07
CA GLU A 158 16.89 -61.57 6.52
C GLU A 158 17.50 -60.39 7.31
N ASN A 159 16.91 -60.20 8.50
CA ASN A 159 17.58 -59.96 9.80
C ASN A 159 17.97 -58.54 10.29
N LEU A 160 17.39 -58.26 11.48
CA LEU A 160 17.86 -57.43 12.62
C LEU A 160 17.82 -55.90 12.44
N SER A 161 17.43 -55.03 13.38
CA SER A 161 16.70 -55.05 14.66
C SER A 161 16.79 -53.60 15.20
N MET A 162 15.76 -53.12 15.93
CA MET A 162 15.74 -51.91 16.81
C MET A 162 15.66 -50.54 16.09
N SER A 163 14.97 -49.48 16.55
CA SER A 163 14.03 -49.17 17.65
C SER A 163 13.74 -47.65 17.57
N ASN A 164 12.53 -47.21 17.96
CA ASN A 164 12.15 -45.83 18.39
C ASN A 164 12.17 -44.69 17.34
N ALA A 165 11.34 -43.65 17.36
CA ALA A 165 10.48 -43.05 18.39
C ALA A 165 9.29 -42.29 17.74
N ASN A 166 8.19 -42.16 18.46
CA ASN A 166 6.99 -41.38 18.11
C ASN A 166 7.00 -39.97 18.73
N GLN A 167 6.36 -39.01 18.02
CA GLN A 167 5.58 -37.85 18.50
C GLN A 167 6.36 -36.75 19.28
N ASP A 168 6.06 -35.45 19.23
CA ASP A 168 4.77 -34.76 19.15
C ASP A 168 4.96 -33.27 18.75
N LEU A 169 3.92 -32.64 18.21
CA LEU A 169 3.87 -31.24 17.77
C LEU A 169 2.80 -30.52 18.62
N GLU A 170 3.19 -29.52 19.41
CA GLU A 170 2.24 -28.66 20.13
C GLU A 170 2.64 -27.20 19.95
N SER A 171 1.73 -26.39 19.39
CA SER A 171 1.90 -24.94 19.25
C SER A 171 0.59 -24.27 19.64
N ASP A 172 0.62 -23.50 20.72
CA ASP A 172 -0.48 -22.66 21.20
C ASP A 172 -0.67 -21.37 20.35
N PRO A 173 -1.88 -20.81 20.25
CA PRO A 173 -2.13 -19.53 19.58
C PRO A 173 -2.17 -18.33 20.56
N PRO A 174 -1.69 -17.12 20.18
CA PRO A 174 -1.86 -15.92 21.00
C PRO A 174 -3.15 -15.15 20.65
N LYS A 175 -3.76 -14.60 21.71
CA LYS A 175 -5.02 -13.84 21.72
C LYS A 175 -4.82 -12.41 21.22
N PHE A 176 -5.77 -11.91 20.44
CA PHE A 176 -5.88 -10.55 19.95
C PHE A 176 -6.64 -9.67 20.97
N VAL A 177 -6.12 -8.47 21.26
CA VAL A 177 -6.83 -7.40 22.00
C VAL A 177 -6.88 -6.19 21.10
N GLN A 178 -8.08 -5.70 20.84
CA GLN A 178 -8.39 -4.50 20.06
C GLN A 178 -8.91 -3.45 21.03
N ASP A 179 -8.46 -2.20 20.87
CA ASP A 179 -9.29 -0.98 20.92
C ASP A 179 -8.42 0.25 21.17
N GLN A 180 -8.36 1.15 20.18
CA GLN A 180 -8.08 2.56 20.41
C GLN A 180 -8.87 3.41 19.39
N GLU A 181 -9.85 4.13 19.92
CA GLU A 181 -10.71 5.07 19.19
C GLU A 181 -9.88 6.19 18.54
N LEU A 182 -10.09 6.38 17.23
CA LEU A 182 -9.54 7.48 16.46
C LEU A 182 -10.47 8.70 16.59
N LEU A 183 -10.08 9.66 17.43
CA LEU A 183 -10.75 10.95 17.56
C LEU A 183 -10.46 11.82 16.32
N VAL A 184 -11.44 11.96 15.42
CA VAL A 184 -11.37 12.84 14.25
C VAL A 184 -11.56 14.29 14.68
N VAL A 185 -10.46 15.04 14.81
CA VAL A 185 -10.48 16.49 15.08
C VAL A 185 -10.69 17.26 13.77
N SER A 186 -11.78 18.05 13.74
CA SER A 186 -12.21 18.90 12.63
C SER A 186 -11.13 19.88 12.13
N THR A 187 -11.04 19.98 10.81
CA THR A 187 -10.08 20.77 10.02
C THR A 187 -10.15 22.29 10.23
N SER A 188 -11.27 22.83 10.76
CA SER A 188 -11.48 24.27 10.93
C SER A 188 -10.69 24.90 12.07
N GLN A 189 -10.39 24.15 13.14
CA GLN A 189 -9.51 24.64 14.21
C GLN A 189 -8.04 24.70 13.75
N ARG A 190 -7.62 23.75 12.90
CA ARG A 190 -6.24 23.61 12.45
C ARG A 190 -5.76 24.83 11.64
N GLU A 191 -6.64 25.49 10.89
CA GLU A 191 -6.31 26.70 10.12
C GLU A 191 -6.04 27.92 11.02
N LEU A 192 -6.81 28.09 12.10
CA LEU A 192 -6.66 29.21 13.05
C LEU A 192 -5.46 29.04 13.99
N TYR A 193 -5.13 27.79 14.37
CA TYR A 193 -3.90 27.48 15.11
C TYR A 193 -2.65 27.60 14.23
N ALA A 194 -2.73 27.23 12.95
CA ALA A 194 -1.62 27.39 12.00
C ALA A 194 -1.27 28.87 11.83
N GLU A 195 -2.25 29.77 11.69
CA GLU A 195 -1.99 31.21 11.49
C GLU A 195 -1.20 31.86 12.64
N LYS A 196 -1.51 31.50 13.90
CA LYS A 196 -0.77 31.98 15.08
C LYS A 196 0.67 31.47 15.13
N ASP A 197 0.91 30.24 14.68
CA ASP A 197 2.25 29.64 14.67
C ASP A 197 3.10 30.16 13.49
N TRP A 198 2.46 30.54 12.39
CA TRP A 198 3.12 31.19 11.25
C TRP A 198 3.60 32.59 11.59
N ASN A 199 2.81 33.39 12.31
CA ASN A 199 3.25 34.72 12.73
C ASN A 199 4.49 34.64 13.63
N LYS A 200 4.57 33.63 14.51
CA LYS A 200 5.79 33.34 15.28
C LYS A 200 6.97 32.94 14.40
N THR A 201 6.73 32.13 13.36
CA THR A 201 7.76 31.67 12.43
C THR A 201 8.32 32.82 11.58
N ILE A 202 7.46 33.69 11.06
CA ILE A 202 7.86 34.90 10.31
C ILE A 202 8.64 35.85 11.22
N MET A 203 8.18 36.05 12.46
CA MET A 203 8.89 36.89 13.45
C MET A 203 10.25 36.30 13.82
N ARG A 204 10.38 34.97 13.95
CA ARG A 204 11.69 34.31 14.11
C ARG A 204 12.58 34.51 12.90
N ASP A 205 12.06 34.33 11.69
CA ASP A 205 12.83 34.52 10.45
C ASP A 205 13.34 35.95 10.33
N LEU A 206 12.48 36.95 10.60
CA LEU A 206 12.85 38.37 10.66
C LEU A 206 13.92 38.63 11.72
N SER A 207 13.76 38.07 12.92
CA SER A 207 14.73 38.21 14.01
C SER A 207 16.09 37.59 13.63
N ILE A 208 16.10 36.40 13.03
CA ILE A 208 17.32 35.73 12.56
C ILE A 208 18.01 36.56 11.47
N VAL A 209 17.24 37.07 10.51
CA VAL A 209 17.76 37.93 9.44
C VAL A 209 18.36 39.21 10.02
N SER A 210 17.61 39.91 10.87
CA SER A 210 18.04 41.17 11.50
C SER A 210 19.30 40.97 12.34
N CYS A 211 19.35 39.91 13.16
CA CYS A 211 20.54 39.55 13.93
C CYS A 211 21.74 39.25 13.04
N LYS A 212 21.53 38.55 11.92
CA LYS A 212 22.60 38.26 10.94
C LYS A 212 23.16 39.55 10.33
N VAL A 213 22.30 40.50 9.95
CA VAL A 213 22.71 41.81 9.41
C VAL A 213 23.53 42.59 10.44
N LYS A 214 23.05 42.65 11.68
CA LYS A 214 23.70 43.40 12.75
C LYS A 214 25.09 42.85 13.10
N LEU A 215 25.24 41.52 13.06
CA LEU A 215 26.54 40.86 13.22
C LEU A 215 27.50 41.14 12.05
N THR A 216 27.01 41.16 10.80
CA THR A 216 27.84 41.48 9.64
C THR A 216 28.30 42.93 9.60
N MET A 217 27.47 43.88 10.05
CA MET A 217 27.85 45.30 10.08
C MET A 217 28.82 45.65 11.21
N ASN A 218 28.81 44.90 12.32
CA ASN A 218 29.74 45.11 13.44
C ASN A 218 31.12 44.44 13.24
N SER A 219 31.31 43.70 12.14
CA SER A 219 32.56 43.02 11.79
C SER A 219 33.34 43.72 10.67
N MET A 220 32.88 44.88 10.21
CA MET A 220 33.56 45.78 9.27
C MET A 220 33.99 47.04 10.00
#